data_AF-A0A1Y1WTZ2-F1
#
_entry.id   AF-A0A1Y1WTZ2-F1
#
_cell.length_a   1.000
_cell.length_b   1.000
_cell.length_c   1.000
_cell.angle_alpha   90.00
_cell.angle_beta   90.00
_cell.angle_gamma   90.00
#
_symmetry.space_group_name_H-M   'P 1'
#
loop_
_entity.id
_entity.type
_entity.pdbx_description
1 polymer ?
#
loop_
_entity_poly.entity_id
_entity_poly.type
_entity_poly.pdbx_seq_one_letter_code
_entity_poly.pdbx_strand_id
1 'polypeptide(L)' 'DTKFFITLCQSLQIPVFTEDVDLNIKRCGLKSDNYIQKLSILEEVIQNGYVNIRTNN' A
#
# COMPACT_ATOMS: atom_id res chain seq x y z
N ASP A 1 7.50 7.55 5.18
CA ASP A 1 6.50 8.62 5.09
C ASP A 1 5.13 7.98 4.82
N THR A 2 4.13 8.25 5.67
CA THR A 2 2.79 7.65 5.56
C THR A 2 2.04 8.10 4.29
N LYS A 3 2.31 9.30 3.79
CA LYS A 3 1.65 9.81 2.57
C LYS A 3 2.10 9.02 1.35
N PHE A 4 3.39 8.71 1.23
CA PHE A 4 3.90 7.86 0.16
C PHE A 4 3.18 6.50 0.13
N PHE A 5 3.06 5.85 1.29
CA PHE A 5 2.38 4.57 1.41
C PHE A 5 0.90 4.65 1.01
N ILE A 6 0.18 5.68 1.47
CA ILE A 6 -1.22 5.91 1.10
C ILE A 6 -1.35 6.11 -0.42
N THR A 7 -0.49 6.95 -1.01
CA THR A 7 -0.49 7.21 -2.46
C THR A 7 -0.23 5.92 -3.24
N LEU A 8 0.72 5.10 -2.80
CA LEU A 8 1.00 3.81 -3.44
C LEU A 8 -0.23 2.89 -3.39
N CYS A 9 -0.85 2.74 -2.23
CA CYS A 9 -2.06 1.93 -2.11
C CYS A 9 -3.19 2.44 -3.02
N GLN A 10 -3.37 3.76 -3.13
CA GLN A 10 -4.34 4.35 -4.06
C GLN A 10 -4.01 4.03 -5.51
N SER A 11 -2.75 4.14 -5.93
CA SER A 11 -2.30 3.77 -7.28
C SER A 11 -2.54 2.29 -7.60
N LEU A 12 -2.44 1.42 -6.60
CA LEU A 12 -2.72 0.00 -6.72
C LEU A 12 -4.22 -0.34 -6.53
N GLN A 13 -5.09 0.66 -6.38
CA GLN A 13 -6.52 0.49 -6.09
C GLN A 13 -6.76 -0.38 -4.84
N ILE A 14 -6.00 -0.11 -3.78
CA ILE A 14 -6.16 -0.72 -2.46
C ILE A 14 -6.82 0.34 -1.56
N PRO A 15 -8.08 0.14 -1.15
CA PRO A 15 -8.77 1.08 -0.27
C PRO A 15 -8.27 0.91 1.17
N VAL A 16 -7.23 1.66 1.53
CA VAL A 16 -6.64 1.66 2.88
C VAL A 16 -7.65 2.07 3.95
N PHE A 17 -8.57 2.97 3.58
CA PHE A 17 -9.68 3.42 4.38
C PHE A 17 -10.98 3.10 3.64
N THR A 18 -11.90 2.42 4.32
CA THR A 18 -13.26 2.14 3.85
C THR A 18 -14.26 2.56 4.90
N GLU A 19 -15.49 2.85 4.48
CA GLU A 19 -16.59 3.15 5.41
C GLU A 19 -17.53 1.96 5.46
N ASP A 20 -17.85 1.50 6.67
CA ASP A 20 -18.98 0.62 6.92
C ASP A 20 -20.20 1.51 7.19
N VAL A 21 -21.06 1.63 6.18
CA VAL A 21 -22.22 2.54 6.20
C VAL A 21 -23.25 2.10 7.24
N ASP A 22 -23.38 0.80 7.48
CA ASP A 22 -24.35 0.24 8.42
C ASP A 22 -23.94 0.50 9.87
N LEU A 23 -22.63 0.50 10.13
CA LEU A 23 -22.08 0.74 11.47
C LEU A 23 -21.63 2.18 11.69
N ASN A 24 -21.61 3.03 10.65
CA ASN A 24 -21.05 4.38 10.67
C ASN A 24 -19.59 4.42 11.20
N ILE A 25 -18.80 3.41 10.85
CA ILE A 25 -17.41 3.26 11.31
C ILE A 25 -16.47 3.27 10.11
N LYS A 26 -15.37 4.03 10.22
CA LYS A 26 -14.25 3.95 9.30
C LYS A 26 -13.43 2.71 9.60
N ARG A 27 -13.31 1.81 8.63
CA ARG A 27 -12.43 0.65 8.67
C ARG A 27 -11.12 0.99 7.98
N CYS A 28 -10.01 0.54 8.55
CA CYS A 28 -8.72 0.58 7.91
C CYS A 28 -8.10 -0.82 7.93
N GLY A 29 -7.43 -1.22 6.85
CA GLY A 29 -6.74 -2.50 6.84
C GLY A 29 -6.43 -3.04 5.46
N LEU A 30 -5.41 -3.90 5.43
CA LEU A 30 -4.89 -4.56 4.22
C LEU A 30 -5.24 -6.06 4.21
N LYS A 31 -6.28 -6.48 4.94
CA LYS A 31 -6.58 -7.89 5.26
C LYS A 31 -7.15 -8.74 4.11
N SER A 32 -6.96 -8.33 2.86
CA SER A 32 -7.39 -9.12 1.70
C SER A 32 -6.17 -9.72 1.01
N ASP A 33 -6.23 -11.02 0.69
CA ASP A 33 -5.16 -11.73 -0.03
C ASP A 33 -4.84 -11.05 -1.37
N ASN A 34 -5.85 -10.46 -2.02
CA ASN A 34 -5.68 -9.67 -3.24
C ASN A 34 -4.79 -8.43 -3.02
N TYR A 35 -4.88 -7.78 -1.86
CA TYR A 35 -4.06 -6.60 -1.56
C TYR A 35 -2.61 -7.00 -1.28
N ILE A 36 -2.39 -8.14 -0.63
CA ILE A 36 -1.05 -8.71 -0.44
C ILE A 36 -0.40 -8.98 -1.80
N GLN A 37 -1.13 -9.61 -2.73
CA GLN A 37 -0.62 -9.86 -4.07
C GLN A 37 -0.32 -8.56 -4.83
N LYS A 38 -1.16 -7.53 -4.73
CA LYS A 38 -0.87 -6.23 -5.34
C LYS A 38 0.38 -5.55 -4.76
N LEU A 39 0.63 -5.74 -3.46
CA LEU A 39 1.79 -5.15 -2.78
C LEU A 39 3.09 -5.90 -3.06
N SER A 40 3.06 -7.13 -3.61
CA SER A 40 4.28 -7.89 -3.93
C SER A 40 5.15 -7.21 -4.99
N ILE A 41 4.58 -6.29 -5.79
CA ILE A 41 5.35 -5.47 -6.73
C ILE A 41 6.44 -4.65 -6.03
N LEU A 42 6.22 -4.23 -4.78
CA LEU A 42 7.24 -3.53 -4.00
C LEU A 42 8.42 -4.44 -3.70
N GLU A 43 8.15 -5.70 -3.36
CA GLU A 43 9.18 -6.69 -3.10
C GLU A 43 10.03 -6.90 -4.36
N GLU A 44 9.40 -7.09 -5.51
CA GLU A 44 10.08 -7.26 -6.79
C GLU A 44 10.96 -6.04 -7.13
N VAL A 45 10.43 -4.83 -6.97
CA VAL A 45 11.15 -3.58 -7.28
C VAL A 45 12.37 -3.39 -6.38
N ILE A 46 12.26 -3.75 -5.10
CA ILE A 46 13.36 -3.63 -4.13
C ILE A 46 14.40 -4.73 -4.37
N GLN A 47 13.98 -5.99 -4.53
CA GLN A 47 14.89 -7.12 -4.69
C GLN A 47 15.68 -7.06 -6.00
N ASN A 48 15.04 -6.65 -7.10
CA ASN A 48 15.72 -6.51 -8.40
C ASN A 48 16.55 -5.23 -8.53
N GLY A 49 16.57 -4.38 -7.50
CA GLY A 49 17.35 -3.13 -7.51
C GLY A 49 16.88 -2.13 -8.56
N TYR A 50 15.62 -2.21 -9.00
CA TYR A 50 15.04 -1.25 -9.96
C TYR A 50 14.98 0.18 -9.41
N VAL A 51 15.12 0.33 -8.09
CA VAL A 51 15.26 1.61 -7.42
C VAL A 51 16.59 1.66 -6.68
N ASN A 52 17.48 2.54 -7.13
CA ASN A 52 18.69 2.89 -6.39
C ASN A 52 18.35 3.95 -5.33
N ILE A 53 18.09 3.51 -4.10
CA ILE A 53 17.86 4.40 -2.97
C ILE A 53 19.22 5.00 -2.58
N ARG A 54 19.51 6.20 -3.10
CA ARG A 54 20.69 6.97 -2.66
C ARG A 54 20.44 7.47 -1.24
N THR A 55 21.07 6.86 -0.24
CA THR A 55 21.17 7.45 1.09
C THR A 55 22.28 8.50 1.05
N ASN A 56 21.90 9.78 1.14
CA ASN A 56 22.86 10.85 1.45
C ASN A 56 23.24 10.68 2.92
N ASN A 57 24.47 10.21 3.17
CA ASN A 57 25.11 10.26 4.49
C ASN A 57 25.83 11.60 4.67
#